data_AF-A0A842LKN6-F1
#
_entry.id   AF-A0A842LKN6-F1
#
_cell.length_a   1.000
_cell.length_b   1.000
_cell.length_c   1.000
_cell.angle_alpha   90.00
_cell.angle_beta   90.00
_cell.angle_gamma   90.00
#
_symmetry.space_group_name_H-M   'P 1'
#
loop_
_entity.id
_entity.type
_entity.pdbx_description
1 polymer ?
#
loop_
_entity_poly.entity_id
_entity_poly.type
_entity_poly.pdbx_seq_one_letter_code
_entity_poly.pdbx_strand_id
1 'polypeptide(L)'
;MSNPVLGAGIYLGKKDLKAERIWLESDFRVKLIKYGIDKAGSINKLGRELGYRSRVHPGWSIRQILLGKQAFPYTRLARLADYLGWSMDEILKYQAKRDKVTFESTRRALQEHGLWYYIPR
;
A
#
# COMPACT_ATOMS: atom_id res chain seq x y z
N MET A 1 44.18 -1.23 -20.02
CA MET A 1 43.32 -0.46 -20.94
C MET A 1 42.40 -1.47 -21.61
N SER A 2 41.07 -1.47 -21.54
CA SER A 2 40.06 -0.45 -21.23
C SER A 2 38.76 -1.19 -20.88
N ASN A 3 37.95 -0.64 -19.98
CA ASN A 3 36.56 -1.07 -19.72
C ASN A 3 35.67 -0.70 -20.93
N PRO A 4 34.51 -1.36 -21.14
CA PRO A 4 33.29 -0.60 -20.89
C PRO A 4 32.07 -1.38 -20.32
N VAL A 5 31.44 -0.73 -19.34
CA VAL A 5 30.01 -0.37 -19.22
C VAL A 5 28.97 -1.47 -18.88
N LEU A 6 28.63 -1.45 -17.58
CA LEU A 6 27.32 -1.59 -16.94
C LEU A 6 26.07 -1.49 -17.86
N GLY A 7 25.33 -2.59 -17.96
CA GLY A 7 23.92 -2.62 -18.33
C GLY A 7 23.11 -3.19 -17.17
N ALA A 8 22.63 -2.31 -16.28
CA ALA A 8 21.71 -2.65 -15.20
C ALA A 8 20.35 -3.02 -15.81
N GLY A 9 20.13 -4.31 -15.99
CA GLY A 9 18.87 -4.88 -16.47
C GLY A 9 18.60 -6.19 -15.76
N ILE A 10 18.57 -6.16 -14.42
CA ILE A 10 18.16 -7.33 -13.64
C ILE A 10 16.66 -7.49 -13.85
N TYR A 11 16.29 -8.31 -14.83
CA TYR A 11 14.98 -8.94 -14.91
C TYR A 11 14.82 -9.84 -13.68
N LEU A 12 14.40 -9.24 -12.56
CA LEU A 12 13.85 -9.96 -11.43
C LEU A 12 12.69 -10.83 -11.95
N GLY A 13 12.85 -12.14 -11.82
CA GLY A 13 11.96 -13.14 -12.38
C GLY A 13 10.50 -12.89 -11.98
N LYS A 14 9.59 -13.01 -12.96
CA LYS A 14 8.12 -12.93 -12.84
C LYS A 14 7.50 -13.84 -11.74
N LYS A 15 8.28 -14.68 -11.06
CA LYS A 15 7.84 -15.60 -10.01
C LYS A 15 7.80 -14.97 -8.60
N ASP A 16 8.64 -13.97 -8.30
CA ASP A 16 8.76 -13.43 -6.93
C ASP A 16 7.90 -12.18 -6.65
N LEU A 17 7.51 -11.43 -7.68
CA LEU A 17 6.63 -10.26 -7.54
C LEU A 17 5.26 -10.60 -6.89
N LYS A 18 4.78 -11.85 -7.02
CA LYS A 18 3.49 -12.27 -6.43
C LYS A 18 3.54 -12.46 -4.91
N ALA A 19 4.70 -12.68 -4.32
CA ALA A 19 4.89 -12.80 -2.87
C ALA A 19 5.37 -11.48 -2.22
N GLU A 20 5.63 -10.46 -3.03
CA GLU A 20 6.29 -9.25 -2.58
C GLU A 20 5.40 -8.41 -1.64
N ARG A 21 6.05 -7.96 -0.56
CA ARG A 21 5.46 -7.14 0.49
C ARG A 21 5.94 -5.71 0.30
N ILE A 22 5.05 -4.86 -0.20
CA ILE A 22 5.34 -3.46 -0.52
C ILE A 22 4.98 -2.57 0.66
N TRP A 23 5.99 -1.90 1.21
CA TRP A 23 5.81 -0.80 2.16
C TRP A 23 5.75 0.50 1.37
N LEU A 24 4.78 1.35 1.70
CA LEU A 24 4.65 2.69 1.14
C LEU A 24 4.86 3.71 2.26
N GLU A 25 5.41 4.87 1.90
CA GLU A 25 5.49 6.03 2.78
C GLU A 25 4.17 6.30 3.50
N SER A 26 4.22 6.69 4.77
CA SER A 26 3.02 6.80 5.61
C SER A 26 1.98 7.76 5.06
N ASP A 27 2.40 8.94 4.60
CA ASP A 27 1.50 9.94 3.99
C ASP A 27 0.79 9.37 2.75
N PHE A 28 1.59 8.92 1.77
CA PHE A 28 1.06 8.38 0.52
C PHE A 28 0.17 7.15 0.74
N ARG A 29 0.57 6.24 1.63
CA ARG A 29 -0.23 5.05 2.00
C ARG A 29 -1.59 5.44 2.54
N VAL A 30 -1.63 6.37 3.49
CA VAL A 30 -2.88 6.84 4.11
C VAL A 30 -3.76 7.51 3.06
N LYS A 31 -3.20 8.39 2.23
CA LYS A 31 -3.88 9.04 1.11
C LYS A 31 -4.47 8.04 0.12
N LEU A 32 -3.68 7.07 -0.33
CA LEU A 32 -4.09 6.05 -1.29
C LEU A 32 -5.25 5.20 -0.75
N ILE A 33 -5.15 4.74 0.50
CA ILE A 33 -6.23 3.97 1.14
C ILE A 33 -7.47 4.83 1.35
N LYS A 34 -7.30 6.12 1.71
CA LYS A 34 -8.42 7.06 1.85
C LYS A 34 -9.21 7.17 0.55
N TYR A 35 -8.55 7.39 -0.59
CA TYR A 35 -9.23 7.41 -1.89
C TYR A 35 -9.97 6.10 -2.18
N GLY A 36 -9.36 4.97 -1.84
CA GLY A 36 -10.03 3.67 -1.95
C GLY A 36 -11.30 3.59 -1.08
N ILE A 37 -11.23 4.05 0.17
CA ILE A 37 -12.35 4.05 1.12
C ILE A 37 -13.45 4.98 0.61
N ASP A 38 -13.10 6.19 0.18
CA ASP A 38 -14.05 7.19 -0.30
C ASP A 38 -14.77 6.68 -1.55
N LYS A 39 -14.04 6.10 -2.51
CA LYS A 39 -14.63 5.50 -3.72
C LYS A 39 -15.52 4.30 -3.41
N ALA A 40 -15.11 3.43 -2.49
CA ALA A 40 -15.89 2.25 -2.10
C ALA A 40 -17.03 2.57 -1.11
N GLY A 41 -17.01 3.74 -0.47
CA GLY A 41 -17.94 4.16 0.59
C GLY A 41 -17.71 3.55 1.98
N SER A 42 -16.76 2.62 2.14
CA SER A 42 -16.29 2.14 3.45
C SER A 42 -15.05 1.25 3.33
N ILE A 43 -14.29 1.11 4.42
CA ILE A 43 -13.13 0.19 4.48
C ILE A 43 -13.51 -1.28 4.25
N ASN A 44 -14.73 -1.68 4.61
CA ASN A 44 -15.22 -3.05 4.39
C ASN A 44 -15.57 -3.29 2.92
N LYS A 45 -16.22 -2.33 2.25
CA LYS A 45 -16.48 -2.41 0.82
C LYS A 45 -15.15 -2.41 0.04
N LEU A 46 -14.21 -1.54 0.40
CA LEU A 46 -12.86 -1.56 -0.18
C LEU A 46 -12.16 -2.93 0.01
N GLY A 47 -12.25 -3.52 1.20
CA GLY A 47 -11.74 -4.87 1.43
C GLY A 47 -12.32 -5.91 0.45
N ARG A 48 -13.62 -5.85 0.16
CA ARG A 48 -14.27 -6.74 -0.82
C ARG A 48 -13.79 -6.49 -2.24
N GLU A 49 -13.69 -5.22 -2.66
CA GLU A 49 -13.17 -4.84 -3.99
C GLU A 49 -11.75 -5.35 -4.20
N LEU A 50 -10.90 -5.22 -3.17
CA LEU A 50 -9.53 -5.73 -3.23
C LEU A 50 -9.46 -7.26 -3.12
N GLY A 51 -10.58 -7.94 -2.92
CA GLY A 51 -10.74 -9.39 -2.92
C GLY A 51 -10.39 -10.08 -1.60
N TYR A 52 -10.49 -9.37 -0.48
CA TYR A 52 -10.47 -9.97 0.86
C TYR A 52 -11.82 -10.62 1.15
N ARG A 53 -11.81 -11.92 1.46
CA ARG A 53 -13.02 -12.76 1.55
C ARG A 53 -13.48 -13.06 2.98
N SER A 54 -12.93 -12.39 3.99
CA SER A 54 -13.37 -12.59 5.38
C SER A 54 -14.87 -12.33 5.49
N ARG A 55 -15.63 -13.30 6.01
CA ARG A 55 -17.08 -13.15 6.22
C ARG A 55 -17.40 -12.15 7.34
N VAL A 56 -16.48 -12.00 8.29
CA VAL A 56 -16.67 -11.22 9.52
C VAL A 56 -16.10 -9.80 9.38
N HIS A 57 -14.86 -9.66 8.88
CA HIS A 57 -14.18 -8.36 8.78
C HIS A 57 -13.39 -8.21 7.46
N PRO A 58 -14.06 -7.95 6.33
CA PRO A 58 -13.39 -7.77 5.02
C PRO A 58 -12.35 -6.64 5.03
N GLY A 59 -12.58 -5.57 5.80
CA GLY A 59 -11.68 -4.42 5.89
C GLY A 59 -10.49 -4.59 6.86
N TRP A 60 -10.36 -5.72 7.56
CA TRP A 60 -9.34 -5.88 8.60
C TRP A 60 -7.92 -5.74 8.06
N SER A 61 -7.57 -6.43 6.98
CA SER A 61 -6.24 -6.32 6.38
C SER A 61 -5.96 -4.91 5.87
N ILE A 62 -6.96 -4.23 5.30
CA ILE A 62 -6.81 -2.83 4.88
C ILE A 62 -6.53 -1.94 6.09
N ARG A 63 -7.21 -2.16 7.22
CA ARG A 63 -6.94 -1.43 8.46
C ARG A 63 -5.52 -1.67 8.96
N GLN A 64 -5.02 -2.91 8.92
CA GLN A 64 -3.64 -3.20 9.33
C GLN A 64 -2.62 -2.50 8.43
N ILE A 65 -2.88 -2.43 7.12
CA ILE A 65 -2.03 -1.72 6.17
C ILE A 65 -2.10 -0.21 6.41
N LEU A 66 -3.30 0.36 6.58
CA LEU A 66 -3.52 1.77 6.91
C LEU A 66 -2.70 2.18 8.13
N LEU A 67 -2.76 1.38 9.20
CA LEU A 67 -2.04 1.59 10.45
C LEU A 67 -0.53 1.29 10.38
N GLY A 68 0.02 0.96 9.22
CA GLY A 68 1.45 0.67 9.06
C GLY A 68 1.89 -0.60 9.78
N LYS A 69 0.95 -1.49 10.17
CA LYS A 69 1.25 -2.77 10.83
C LYS A 69 1.57 -3.87 9.82
N GLN A 70 1.10 -3.72 8.59
CA GLN A 70 1.32 -4.68 7.50
C GLN A 70 1.67 -3.96 6.21
N ALA A 71 2.54 -4.58 5.41
CA ALA A 71 2.78 -4.19 4.03
C ALA A 71 1.63 -4.62 3.12
N PHE A 72 1.49 -3.95 1.97
CA PHE A 72 0.63 -4.44 0.91
C PHE A 72 1.20 -5.73 0.31
N PRO A 73 0.40 -6.79 0.13
CA PRO A 73 0.70 -7.77 -0.90
C PRO A 73 0.64 -7.09 -2.27
N TYR A 74 1.65 -7.29 -3.13
CA TYR A 74 1.70 -6.68 -4.47
C TYR A 74 0.38 -6.84 -5.24
N THR A 75 -0.19 -8.05 -5.25
CA THR A 75 -1.46 -8.35 -5.94
C THR A 75 -2.66 -7.52 -5.44
N ARG A 76 -2.65 -7.08 -4.18
CA ARG A 76 -3.71 -6.24 -3.61
C ARG A 76 -3.45 -4.76 -3.89
N LEU A 77 -2.18 -4.35 -3.92
CA LEU A 77 -1.79 -3.01 -4.34
C LEU A 77 -2.11 -2.78 -5.82
N ALA A 78 -1.82 -3.74 -6.69
CA ALA A 78 -2.19 -3.71 -8.10
C ALA A 78 -3.70 -3.57 -8.29
N ARG A 79 -4.49 -4.37 -7.58
CA ARG A 79 -5.96 -4.23 -7.61
C ARG A 79 -6.44 -2.88 -7.12
N LEU A 80 -5.78 -2.30 -6.11
CA LEU A 80 -6.13 -0.96 -5.63
C LEU A 80 -5.79 0.11 -6.67
N ALA A 81 -4.64 -0.03 -7.34
CA ALA A 81 -4.23 0.83 -8.44
C ALA A 81 -5.27 0.78 -9.57
N ASP A 82 -5.61 -0.42 -10.05
CA ASP A 82 -6.62 -0.64 -11.09
C ASP A 82 -7.98 -0.07 -10.66
N TYR A 83 -8.40 -0.36 -9.42
CA TYR A 83 -9.66 0.13 -8.87
C TYR A 83 -9.71 1.66 -8.81
N LEU A 84 -8.59 2.33 -8.56
CA LEU A 84 -8.50 3.80 -8.55
C LEU A 84 -8.18 4.42 -9.91
N GLY A 85 -7.80 3.62 -10.91
CA GLY A 85 -7.34 4.09 -12.21
C GLY A 85 -5.95 4.73 -12.17
N TRP A 86 -5.08 4.29 -11.24
CA TRP A 86 -3.72 4.81 -11.05
C TRP A 86 -2.68 3.83 -11.60
N SER A 87 -1.52 4.33 -12.03
CA SER A 87 -0.44 3.45 -12.47
C SER A 87 0.29 2.84 -11.28
N MET A 88 0.62 1.55 -11.38
CA MET A 88 1.49 0.88 -10.41
C MET A 88 2.88 1.53 -10.34
N ASP A 89 3.43 1.99 -11.47
CA ASP A 89 4.76 2.63 -11.49
C ASP A 89 4.76 3.96 -10.73
N GLU A 90 3.64 4.69 -10.76
CA GLU A 90 3.48 5.94 -10.00
C GLU A 90 3.39 5.67 -8.50
N ILE A 91 2.66 4.63 -8.11
CA ILE A 91 2.53 4.20 -6.72
C ILE A 91 3.88 3.73 -6.17
N LEU A 92 4.65 2.97 -6.96
CA LEU A 92 5.93 2.40 -6.52
C LEU A 92 7.03 3.45 -6.31
N LYS A 93 6.88 4.67 -6.85
CA LYS A 93 7.78 5.81 -6.52
C LYS A 93 7.77 6.15 -5.03
N TYR A 94 6.68 5.82 -4.31
CA TYR A 94 6.52 6.04 -2.88
C TYR A 94 6.84 4.80 -2.04
N GLN A 95 7.54 3.83 -2.62
CA GLN A 95 7.99 2.65 -1.88
C GLN A 95 9.00 3.07 -0.80
N ALA A 96 8.78 2.60 0.41
CA ALA A 96 9.62 2.88 1.56
C ALA A 96 10.23 1.60 2.13
N LYS A 97 11.29 1.74 2.91
CA LYS A 97 11.75 0.66 3.80
C LYS A 97 10.81 0.56 5.00
N ARG A 98 10.66 -0.64 5.56
CA ARG A 98 9.77 -0.91 6.72
C ARG A 98 10.05 0.01 7.91
N ASP A 99 11.31 0.27 8.21
CA ASP A 99 11.79 1.10 9.33
C ASP A 99 11.40 2.59 9.20
N LYS A 100 11.05 3.05 7.99
CA LYS A 100 10.53 4.41 7.76
C LYS A 100 9.03 4.54 8.04
N VAL A 101 8.32 3.42 8.15
CA VAL A 101 6.91 3.39 8.54
C VAL A 101 6.82 3.21 10.05
N THR A 102 6.80 4.34 10.76
CA THR A 102 6.73 4.38 12.22
C THR A 102 5.32 4.67 12.70
N PHE A 103 5.07 4.44 13.99
CA PHE A 103 3.81 4.84 14.63
C PHE A 103 3.59 6.35 14.49
N GLU A 104 4.63 7.16 14.74
CA GLU A 104 4.53 8.62 14.68
C GLU A 104 4.26 9.13 13.26
N SER A 105 4.98 8.61 12.25
CA SER A 105 4.73 9.03 10.86
C SER A 105 3.34 8.62 10.39
N THR A 106 2.85 7.46 10.85
CA THR A 106 1.49 7.01 10.56
C THR A 106 0.43 7.85 11.28
N ARG A 107 0.65 8.20 12.56
CA ARG A 107 -0.25 9.04 13.36
C ARG A 107 -0.43 10.40 12.71
N ARG A 108 0.67 11.05 12.34
CA ARG A 108 0.66 12.35 11.66
C ARG A 108 -0.11 12.29 10.34
N ALA A 109 0.20 11.31 9.49
CA ALA A 109 -0.52 11.12 8.22
C ALA A 109 -2.03 10.89 8.43
N LEU A 110 -2.43 10.08 9.41
CA LEU A 110 -3.85 9.88 9.73
C LEU A 110 -4.55 11.17 10.15
N GLN A 111 -3.87 12.05 10.89
CA GLN A 111 -4.43 13.36 11.26
C GLN A 111 -4.56 14.28 10.05
N GLU A 112 -3.50 14.39 9.24
CA GLU A 112 -3.44 15.24 8.04
C GLU A 112 -4.53 14.87 7.01
N HIS A 113 -4.85 13.57 6.89
CA HIS A 113 -5.87 13.06 5.97
C HIS A 113 -7.28 12.93 6.59
N GLY A 114 -7.50 13.43 7.81
CA GLY A 114 -8.82 13.40 8.47
C GLY A 114 -9.28 12.00 8.91
N LEU A 115 -8.35 11.05 9.06
CA LEU A 115 -8.56 9.66 9.45
C LEU A 115 -8.17 9.39 10.90
N TRP A 116 -8.19 10.43 11.75
CA TRP A 116 -7.78 10.38 13.16
C TRP A 116 -8.51 9.32 13.99
N TYR A 117 -9.75 8.97 13.63
CA TYR A 117 -10.56 7.96 14.31
C TYR A 117 -10.02 6.52 14.13
N TYR A 118 -9.05 6.30 13.24
CA TYR A 118 -8.34 5.02 13.14
C TYR A 118 -7.16 4.91 14.11
N ILE A 119 -6.68 6.01 14.69
CA ILE A 119 -5.54 6.00 15.63
C ILE A 119 -5.91 5.12 16.84
N PRO A 120 -5.12 4.07 17.15
CA PRO A 120 -5.33 3.28 18.35
C PRO A 120 -5.28 4.17 19.60
N ARG A 121 -6.24 3.96 20.51
CA ARG A 121 -6.24 4.59 21.84
C ARG A 121 -5.22 3.91 22.75
#